data_AF-A0A150FQB3-F1
#
_entry.id   AF-A0A150FQB3-F1
#
_cell.length_a   1.000
_cell.length_b   1.000
_cell.length_c   1.000
_cell.angle_alpha   90.00
_cell.angle_beta   90.00
_cell.angle_gamma   90.00
#
_symmetry.space_group_name_H-M   'P 1'
#
loop_
_entity.id
_entity.type
_entity.pdbx_description
1 polymer ?
#
loop_
_entity_poly.entity_id
_entity_poly.type
_entity_poly.pdbx_seq_one_letter_code
_entity_poly.pdbx_strand_id
1 'polypeptide(L)' 'MDLEKILGTELSQAKKILKDNNIEFEIIETVGYKDTDILKVPRVVNIEINNNKAYLTVTYFSIPLS' A
#
# COMPACT_ATOMS: atom_id res chain seq x y z
N MET A 1 -11.57 -8.16 10.27
CA MET A 1 -11.00 -8.12 8.92
C MET A 1 -9.52 -8.47 9.05
N ASP A 2 -9.02 -9.49 8.35
CA ASP A 2 -7.58 -9.82 8.38
C ASP A 2 -6.81 -8.77 7.59
N LEU A 3 -6.33 -7.75 8.29
CA LEU A 3 -5.51 -6.68 7.72
C LEU A 3 -4.16 -7.19 7.24
N GLU A 4 -3.71 -8.34 7.77
CA GLU A 4 -2.54 -9.07 7.27
C GLU A 4 -2.66 -9.41 5.78
N LYS A 5 -3.88 -9.56 5.24
CA LYS A 5 -4.10 -9.82 3.81
C LYS A 5 -3.82 -8.61 2.92
N ILE A 6 -3.69 -7.41 3.50
CA ILE A 6 -3.39 -6.17 2.77
C ILE A 6 -1.88 -6.00 2.64
N LEU A 7 -1.09 -6.53 3.58
CA LEU A 7 0.36 -6.46 3.56
C LEU A 7 0.92 -7.16 2.31
N GLY A 8 1.85 -6.52 1.62
CA GLY A 8 2.48 -7.02 0.39
C GLY A 8 1.60 -6.92 -0.87
N THR A 9 0.33 -6.55 -0.75
CA THR A 9 -0.56 -6.35 -1.91
C THR A 9 -0.27 -5.05 -2.62
N GLU A 10 -0.67 -4.98 -3.89
CA GLU A 10 -0.64 -3.72 -4.64
C GLU A 10 -1.58 -2.70 -4.00
N LEU A 11 -1.17 -1.43 -4.01
CA LEU A 11 -1.96 -0.34 -3.44
C LEU A 11 -3.37 -0.26 -4.04
N SER A 12 -3.54 -0.62 -5.31
CA SER A 12 -4.84 -0.69 -5.99
C SER A 12 -5.79 -1.70 -5.32
N GLN A 13 -5.28 -2.88 -4.98
CA GLN A 13 -6.02 -3.94 -4.30
C GLN A 13 -6.30 -3.58 -2.84
N ALA A 14 -5.31 -3.04 -2.14
CA ALA A 14 -5.46 -2.54 -0.77
C ALA A 14 -6.57 -1.49 -0.67
N LYS A 15 -6.57 -0.50 -1.57
CA LYS A 15 -7.61 0.55 -1.67
C LYS A 15 -9.00 -0.05 -1.84
N LYS A 16 -9.13 -1.08 -2.69
CA LYS A 16 -10.42 -1.74 -2.92
C LYS A 16 -10.93 -2.41 -1.64
N ILE A 17 -10.10 -3.20 -0.98
CA ILE A 17 -10.45 -3.90 0.27
C ILE A 17 -10.91 -2.90 1.34
N LEU A 18 -10.18 -1.81 1.54
CA LEU A 18 -10.51 -0.81 2.56
C LEU A 18 -11.82 -0.07 2.24
N LYS A 19 -12.04 0.28 0.97
CA LYS A 19 -13.31 0.89 0.51
C LYS A 19 -14.49 -0.05 0.68
N ASP A 20 -14.34 -1.32 0.30
CA ASP A 20 -15.41 -2.33 0.41
C ASP A 20 -15.82 -2.57 1.89
N ASN A 21 -14.95 -2.21 2.84
CA ASN A 21 -15.19 -2.33 4.28
C ASN A 21 -15.51 -0.99 4.98
N ASN A 22 -15.71 0.10 4.23
CA ASN A 22 -15.94 1.46 4.76
C ASN A 22 -14.86 1.93 5.77
N ILE A 23 -13.60 1.58 5.51
CA ILE A 23 -12.47 2.00 6.34
C ILE A 23 -11.83 3.22 5.67
N GLU A 24 -11.75 4.32 6.43
CA GLU A 24 -10.98 5.49 5.99
C GLU A 24 -9.50 5.14 5.94
N PHE A 25 -8.77 5.67 4.96
CA PHE A 25 -7.34 5.39 4.85
C PHE A 25 -6.53 6.58 4.38
N GLU A 26 -5.28 6.61 4.82
CA GLU A 26 -4.25 7.57 4.43
C GLU A 26 -3.03 6.82 3.91
N ILE A 27 -2.40 7.38 2.87
CA ILE A 27 -1.26 6.76 2.21
C ILE A 27 -0.01 7.55 2.57
N ILE A 28 0.94 6.84 3.16
CA ILE A 28 2.27 7.34 3.50
C ILE A 28 3.23 6.73 2.49
N GLU A 29 3.57 7.48 1.45
CA GLU A 29 4.49 7.01 0.41
C GLU A 29 5.94 7.18 0.85
N THR A 30 6.73 6.12 0.74
CA THR A 30 8.18 6.16 0.93
C THR A 30 8.83 5.95 -0.43
N VAL A 31 9.34 7.04 -1.02
CA VAL A 31 10.02 7.04 -2.34
C VAL A 31 11.49 7.40 -2.13
N GLY A 32 12.41 6.52 -2.51
CA GLY A 32 13.84 6.84 -2.57
C GLY A 32 14.17 7.65 -3.84
N TYR A 33 15.16 8.54 -3.76
CA TYR A 33 15.56 9.41 -4.88
C TYR A 33 16.05 8.65 -6.13
N LYS A 34 16.45 7.37 -6.00
CA LYS A 34 16.93 6.51 -7.10
C LYS A 34 15.83 5.68 -7.77
N ASP A 35 14.60 5.79 -7.28
CA ASP A 35 13.54 4.82 -7.53
C ASP A 35 12.53 5.28 -8.60
N THR A 36 12.60 6.55 -9.01
CA THR A 36 11.58 7.20 -9.85
C THR A 36 11.49 6.66 -11.28
N ASP A 37 12.57 6.13 -11.83
CA ASP A 37 12.61 5.72 -13.25
C ASP A 37 12.25 4.23 -13.48
N ILE A 38 12.27 3.41 -12.42
CA ILE A 38 12.21 1.94 -12.54
C ILE A 38 11.09 1.32 -11.68
N LEU A 39 10.72 1.95 -10.56
CA LEU A 39 9.74 1.37 -9.65
C LEU A 39 8.34 1.86 -10.00
N LYS A 40 7.52 0.94 -10.53
CA LYS A 40 6.18 1.27 -11.08
C LYS A 40 5.03 0.67 -10.29
N VAL A 41 5.30 -0.30 -9.41
CA VAL A 41 4.26 -1.05 -8.71
C VAL A 41 4.26 -0.69 -7.23
N PRO A 42 3.37 0.21 -6.77
CA PRO A 42 3.24 0.55 -5.36
C PRO A 42 2.64 -0.63 -4.59
N ARG A 43 3.31 -1.08 -3.53
CA ARG A 43 2.82 -2.13 -2.63
C ARG A 43 2.83 -1.67 -1.18
N VAL A 44 1.87 -2.17 -0.42
CA VAL A 44 1.76 -1.89 1.02
C VAL A 44 2.83 -2.69 1.76
N VAL A 45 3.67 -2.03 2.54
CA VAL A 45 4.74 -2.66 3.34
C VAL A 45 4.48 -2.57 4.83
N ASN A 46 3.61 -1.66 5.25
CA ASN A 46 3.16 -1.55 6.62
C ASN A 46 1.70 -1.08 6.65
N ILE A 47 0.97 -1.50 7.68
CA ILE A 47 -0.38 -1.04 7.96
C ILE A 47 -0.51 -0.76 9.46
N GLU A 48 -0.93 0.45 9.77
CA GLU A 48 -1.28 0.84 11.14
C GLU A 48 -2.74 1.25 11.19
N ILE A 49 -3.44 0.89 12.26
CA ILE A 49 -4.82 1.32 12.48
C ILE A 49 -4.91 2.15 13.75
N ASN A 50 -5.51 3.32 13.61
CA ASN A 50 -5.85 4.17 14.73
C ASN A 50 -7.24 4.77 14.49
N ASN A 51 -8.13 4.68 15.48
CA ASN A 51 -9.47 5.28 15.46
C ASN A 51 -10.26 5.05 14.16
N ASN A 52 -10.32 3.79 13.69
CA ASN A 52 -11.02 3.40 12.45
C ASN A 52 -10.44 3.97 11.14
N LYS A 53 -9.21 4.49 11.20
CA LYS A 53 -8.44 4.95 10.05
C LYS A 53 -7.21 4.07 9.85
N ALA A 54 -7.00 3.61 8.63
CA ALA A 54 -5.84 2.82 8.22
C ALA A 54 -4.75 3.73 7.64
N TYR A 55 -3.53 3.59 8.12
CA TYR A 55 -2.35 4.26 7.61
C TYR A 55 -1.53 3.24 6.85
N LEU A 56 -1.44 3.42 5.53
CA LEU A 56 -0.74 2.52 4.64
C LEU A 56 0.63 3.09 4.31
N THR A 57 1.69 2.43 4.73
CA THR A 57 3.02 2.72 4.19
C THR A 57 3.19 1.99 2.87
N VAL A 58 3.50 2.74 1.82
CA VAL A 58 3.66 2.21 0.47
C VAL A 58 5.08 2.45 0.00
N THR A 59 5.68 1.44 -0.61
CA THR A 59 6.91 1.60 -1.40
C THR A 59 6.70 1.04 -2.79
N TYR A 60 7.54 1.45 -3.71
CA TYR A 60 7.44 1.05 -5.11
C TYR A 60 8.40 -0.10 -5.35
N PHE A 61 7.99 -1.07 -6.17
CA PHE A 61 8.83 -2.19 -6.59
C PHE A 61 9.02 -2.13 -8.11
N SER A 62 10.15 -2.66 -8.58
CA SER A 62 10.38 -2.87 -10.00
C SER A 62 9.44 -3.95 -10.49
N ILE A 63 8.95 -3.79 -11.71
CA ILE A 63 8.21 -4.86 -12.37
C ILE A 63 9.21 -6.00 -12.59
N PRO A 64 8.90 -7.26 -12.22
CA PRO A 64 9.77 -8.37 -12.58
C PRO A 64 9.98 -8.37 -14.09
N LEU A 65 11.24 -8.45 -14.53
CA LEU A 65 11.57 -8.71 -15.94
C LEU A 65 11.00 -10.09 -16.27
N SER A 66 9.84 -10.09 -16.92
CA SER A 66 9.20 -11.25 -17.53
C SER A 66 9.98 -11.75 -18.73
#